data_AF-A0A3B9GYF2-F1
#
_entry.id   AF-A0A3B9GYF2-F1
#
_cell.length_a   1.000
_cell.length_b   1.000
_cell.length_c   1.000
_cell.angle_alpha   90.00
_cell.angle_beta   90.00
_cell.angle_gamma   90.00
#
_symmetry.space_group_name_H-M   'P 1'
#
loop_
_entity.id
_entity.type
_entity.pdbx_description
1 polymer ?
#
loop_
_entity_poly.entity_id
_entity_poly.type
_entity_poly.pdbx_seq_one_letter_code
_entity_poly.pdbx_strand_id
1 'polypeptide(L)'
;MPLWKVYHPAGAYTPEDKQAFAETMTEIYARFMPRFYVNVLFHEVDENTFYIGGKSRNNFVRITMAHIARDFSSEEGSRRFIDAVNKLIAPWVKDRGFDWEFHIDETPFDLWSIQGFYPPREGTPDEARWIAENKPSPRTHD
;
A
#
# COMPACT_ATOMS: atom_id res chain seq x y z
N MET A 1 -6.81 -5.91 -1.24
CA MET A 1 -6.51 -4.49 -1.37
C MET A 1 -5.69 -4.04 -0.18
N PRO A 2 -4.48 -3.56 -0.46
CA PRO A 2 -3.96 -2.40 0.21
C PRO A 2 -4.07 -1.17 -0.71
N LEU A 3 -4.57 -0.06 -0.19
CA LEU A 3 -4.40 1.26 -0.80
C LEU A 3 -3.26 1.98 -0.10
N TRP A 4 -2.17 2.22 -0.82
CA TRP A 4 -1.05 3.05 -0.38
C TRP A 4 -1.22 4.47 -0.91
N LYS A 5 -1.03 5.45 -0.04
CA LYS A 5 -0.83 6.84 -0.42
C LYS A 5 0.52 7.29 0.09
N VAL A 6 1.36 7.76 -0.82
CA VAL A 6 2.70 8.28 -0.54
C VAL A 6 2.67 9.78 -0.75
N TYR A 7 2.67 10.54 0.33
CA TYR A 7 2.81 11.98 0.32
C TYR A 7 4.30 12.33 0.41
N HIS A 8 4.81 13.09 -0.54
CA HIS A 8 6.23 13.38 -0.65
C HIS A 8 6.49 14.80 -1.13
N PRO A 9 7.68 15.38 -0.89
CA PRO A 9 8.02 16.69 -1.41
C PRO A 9 7.91 16.75 -2.94
N ALA A 10 7.43 17.87 -3.48
CA ALA A 10 7.38 18.08 -4.93
C ALA A 10 8.76 17.83 -5.57
N GLY A 11 8.79 17.09 -6.69
CA GLY A 11 10.04 16.73 -7.37
C GLY A 11 10.90 15.65 -6.69
N ALA A 12 10.48 15.04 -5.58
CA ALA A 12 11.27 14.01 -4.89
C ALA A 12 11.46 12.69 -5.67
N TYR A 13 10.52 12.36 -6.56
CA TYR A 13 10.52 11.11 -7.34
C TYR A 13 10.18 11.38 -8.81
N THR A 14 10.98 10.83 -9.72
CA THR A 14 10.66 10.83 -11.16
C THR A 14 9.51 9.85 -11.47
N PRO A 15 8.94 9.87 -12.69
CA PRO A 15 7.98 8.83 -13.11
C PRO A 15 8.54 7.41 -12.98
N GLU A 16 9.81 7.20 -13.32
CA GLU A 16 10.50 5.91 -13.24
C GLU A 16 10.68 5.47 -11.79
N ASP A 17 11.04 6.41 -10.90
CA ASP A 17 11.09 6.14 -9.45
C ASP A 17 9.71 5.72 -8.93
N LYS A 18 8.64 6.46 -9.28
CA LYS A 18 7.27 6.17 -8.86
C LYS A 18 6.84 4.78 -9.34
N GLN A 19 7.18 4.40 -10.57
CA GLN A 19 6.91 3.06 -11.10
C GLN A 19 7.66 1.96 -10.33
N ALA A 20 8.97 2.11 -10.13
CA ALA A 20 9.78 1.12 -9.42
C ALA A 20 9.40 1.00 -7.94
N PHE A 21 9.03 2.11 -7.30
CA PHE A 21 8.56 2.10 -5.92
C PHE A 21 7.19 1.40 -5.82
N ALA A 22 6.26 1.69 -6.73
CA ALA A 22 4.96 1.01 -6.79
C ALA A 22 5.11 -0.50 -7.02
N GLU A 23 6.02 -0.91 -7.90
CA GLU A 23 6.32 -2.32 -8.14
C GLU A 23 6.86 -2.98 -6.87
N THR A 24 7.78 -2.34 -6.17
CA THR A 24 8.32 -2.84 -4.90
C THR A 24 7.21 -3.04 -3.87
N MET A 25 6.31 -2.05 -3.70
CA MET A 25 5.15 -2.17 -2.80
C MET A 25 4.13 -3.21 -3.24
N THR A 26 4.08 -3.57 -4.52
CA THR A 26 3.20 -4.62 -5.04
C THR A 26 3.73 -6.01 -4.68
N GLU A 27 5.04 -6.21 -4.78
CA GLU A 27 5.69 -7.51 -4.55
C GLU A 27 5.50 -8.08 -3.13
N ILE A 28 5.35 -7.23 -2.11
CA ILE A 28 5.10 -7.71 -0.74
C ILE A 28 3.75 -8.44 -0.62
N TYR A 29 2.76 -8.14 -1.48
CA TYR A 29 1.44 -8.76 -1.45
C TYR A 29 1.21 -9.77 -2.58
N ALA A 30 1.87 -9.59 -3.72
CA ALA A 30 1.65 -10.37 -4.94
C ALA A 30 1.86 -11.89 -4.76
N ARG A 31 2.54 -12.31 -3.70
CA ARG A 31 2.76 -13.72 -3.36
C ARG A 31 1.51 -14.43 -2.85
N PHE A 32 0.53 -13.70 -2.34
CA PHE A 32 -0.66 -14.27 -1.68
C PHE A 32 -1.97 -13.53 -2.03
N MET A 33 -1.92 -12.49 -2.86
CA MET A 33 -3.09 -11.76 -3.35
C MET A 33 -2.91 -11.35 -4.82
N PRO A 34 -4.00 -11.10 -5.57
CA PRO A 34 -3.93 -10.61 -6.94
C PRO A 34 -3.16 -9.29 -7.02
N ARG A 35 -2.27 -9.12 -8.00
CA ARG A 35 -1.45 -7.90 -8.11
C ARG A 35 -2.32 -6.65 -8.25
N PHE A 36 -3.42 -6.76 -9.01
CA PHE A 36 -4.37 -5.67 -9.21
C PHE A 36 -5.12 -5.23 -7.94
N TYR A 37 -4.93 -5.92 -6.81
CA TYR A 37 -5.39 -5.43 -5.50
C TYR A 37 -4.49 -4.33 -4.94
N VAL A 38 -3.26 -4.17 -5.40
CA VAL A 38 -2.34 -3.20 -4.80
C VAL A 38 -2.45 -1.88 -5.54
N ASN A 39 -3.00 -0.88 -4.85
CA ASN A 39 -3.14 0.46 -5.39
C ASN A 39 -2.11 1.37 -4.71
N VAL A 40 -1.37 2.13 -5.50
CA VAL A 40 -0.39 3.10 -5.01
C VAL A 40 -0.67 4.46 -5.63
N LEU A 41 -0.87 5.46 -4.78
CA LEU A 41 -1.02 6.86 -5.19
C LEU A 41 0.16 7.66 -4.67
N PHE A 42 0.77 8.46 -5.54
CA PHE A 42 1.80 9.43 -5.17
C PHE A 42 1.18 10.82 -5.16
N HIS A 43 1.32 11.51 -4.05
CA HIS A 43 0.83 12.87 -3.84
C HIS A 43 2.02 13.78 -3.56
N GLU A 44 2.26 14.73 -4.48
CA GLU A 44 3.23 15.78 -4.23
C GLU A 44 2.67 16.78 -3.22
N VAL A 45 3.54 17.19 -2.31
CA VAL A 45 3.24 18.15 -1.25
C VAL A 45 4.17 19.34 -1.45
N ASP A 46 3.58 20.49 -1.69
CA ASP A 46 4.31 21.74 -1.91
C ASP A 46 5.05 22.19 -0.64
N GLU A 47 6.11 22.96 -0.82
CA GLU A 47 6.84 23.55 0.29
C GLU A 47 5.91 24.34 1.22
N ASN A 48 6.17 24.28 2.52
CA ASN A 48 5.38 25.00 3.54
C ASN A 48 3.89 24.62 3.59
N THR A 49 3.53 23.41 3.16
CA THR A 49 2.18 22.86 3.35
C THR A 49 2.15 21.65 4.27
N PHE A 50 3.31 21.04 4.55
CA PHE A 50 3.46 19.94 5.49
C PHE A 50 4.10 20.41 6.79
N TYR A 51 3.42 20.22 7.91
CA TYR A 51 3.87 20.70 9.22
C TYR A 51 3.93 19.55 10.23
N ILE A 52 5.05 19.45 10.95
CA ILE A 52 5.23 18.51 12.07
C ILE A 52 5.61 19.31 13.31
N GLY A 53 4.83 19.14 14.38
CA GLY A 53 5.04 19.90 15.62
C GLY A 53 4.95 21.42 15.42
N GLY A 54 4.09 21.87 14.49
CA GLY A 54 3.91 23.30 14.17
C GLY A 54 5.02 23.92 13.32
N LYS A 55 5.98 23.13 12.80
CA LYS A 55 7.07 23.62 11.93
C LYS A 55 6.96 22.99 10.55
N SER A 56 7.17 23.81 9.52
CA SER A 56 7.23 23.36 8.12
C SER A 56 8.32 22.30 7.94
N ARG A 57 8.02 21.26 7.15
CA ARG A 57 8.91 20.15 6.82
C ARG A 57 8.85 19.86 5.33
N ASN A 58 9.88 20.31 4.62
CA ASN A 58 10.01 20.09 3.16
C ASN A 58 10.81 18.82 2.81
N ASN A 59 11.30 18.06 3.81
CA ASN A 59 12.10 16.85 3.63
C ASN A 59 11.47 15.64 4.35
N PHE A 60 10.17 15.45 4.17
CA PHE A 60 9.41 14.41 4.89
C PHE A 60 8.50 13.61 3.95
N VAL A 61 8.50 12.29 4.09
CA VAL A 61 7.61 11.37 3.36
C VAL A 61 6.60 10.75 4.32
N ARG A 62 5.31 10.99 4.09
CA ARG A 62 4.22 10.38 4.86
C ARG A 62 3.54 9.30 4.05
N ILE A 63 3.41 8.10 4.61
CA ILE A 63 2.77 6.97 3.92
C ILE A 63 1.54 6.50 4.71
N THR A 64 0.39 6.39 4.06
CA THR A 64 -0.81 5.82 4.68
C THR A 64 -1.22 4.57 3.93
N MET A 65 -1.56 3.51 4.65
CA MET A 65 -2.05 2.26 4.08
C MET A 65 -3.46 1.98 4.60
N ALA A 66 -4.40 1.67 3.71
CA ALA A 66 -5.65 1.04 4.08
C ALA A 66 -5.60 -0.44 3.71
N HIS A 67 -5.56 -1.33 4.70
CA HIS A 67 -5.70 -2.77 4.53
C HIS A 67 -7.18 -3.13 4.58
N ILE A 68 -7.64 -3.84 3.54
CA ILE A 68 -9.06 -4.20 3.40
C ILE A 68 -9.23 -5.70 3.17
N ALA A 69 -8.29 -6.32 2.45
CA ALA A 69 -8.42 -7.73 2.09
C ALA A 69 -8.05 -8.70 3.23
N ARG A 70 -7.25 -8.24 4.19
CA ARG A 70 -6.67 -9.02 5.28
C ARG A 70 -6.44 -8.12 6.48
N ASP A 71 -6.61 -8.68 7.65
CA ASP A 71 -6.31 -8.05 8.95
C ASP A 71 -5.19 -8.83 9.66
N PHE A 72 -4.49 -8.17 10.59
CA PHE A 72 -3.49 -8.81 11.43
C PHE A 72 -4.15 -9.59 12.56
N SER A 73 -3.88 -10.90 12.61
CA SER A 73 -4.39 -11.78 13.66
C SER A 73 -3.63 -11.70 14.99
N SER A 74 -2.52 -10.96 15.05
CA SER A 74 -1.69 -10.81 16.25
C SER A 74 -0.76 -9.59 16.16
N GLU A 75 -0.34 -9.10 17.32
CA GLU A 75 0.67 -8.03 17.43
C GLU A 75 2.03 -8.45 16.83
N GLU A 76 2.42 -9.71 16.99
CA GLU A 76 3.65 -10.22 16.38
C GLU A 76 3.55 -10.19 14.83
N GLY A 77 2.38 -10.54 14.29
CA GLY A 77 2.08 -10.44 12.86
C GLY A 77 2.22 -9.00 12.34
N SER A 78 1.61 -8.03 13.02
CA SER A 78 1.67 -6.63 12.61
C SER A 78 3.08 -6.04 12.74
N ARG A 79 3.83 -6.36 13.80
CA ARG A 79 5.24 -5.95 13.96
C ARG A 79 6.14 -6.49 12.85
N ARG A 80 6.02 -7.78 12.51
CA ARG A 80 6.76 -8.38 11.39
C ARG A 80 6.45 -7.70 10.07
N PHE A 81 5.19 -7.34 9.84
CA PHE A 81 4.79 -6.60 8.65
C PHE A 81 5.39 -5.18 8.63
N ILE A 82 5.33 -4.45 9.74
CA ILE A 82 5.96 -3.12 9.90
C ILE A 82 7.46 -3.19 9.59
N ASP A 83 8.16 -4.20 10.09
CA ASP A 83 9.60 -4.38 9.82
C ASP A 83 9.87 -4.68 8.35
N ALA A 84 9.02 -5.49 7.70
CA ALA A 84 9.12 -5.77 6.27
C ALA A 84 8.89 -4.51 5.44
N VAL A 85 7.89 -3.70 5.78
CA VAL A 85 7.62 -2.41 5.11
C VAL A 85 8.79 -1.45 5.27
N ASN A 86 9.33 -1.28 6.49
CA ASN A 86 10.49 -0.41 6.72
C ASN A 86 11.69 -0.79 5.85
N LYS A 87 12.01 -2.09 5.73
CA LYS A 87 13.08 -2.57 4.85
C LYS A 87 12.77 -2.28 3.38
N LEU A 88 11.52 -2.48 2.99
CA LEU A 88 11.05 -2.32 1.62
C LEU A 88 11.11 -0.88 1.14
N ILE A 89 10.70 0.08 1.98
CA ILE A 89 10.64 1.49 1.61
C ILE A 89 11.99 2.21 1.78
N ALA A 90 12.96 1.62 2.51
CA ALA A 90 14.23 2.26 2.84
C ALA A 90 14.96 2.90 1.63
N PRO A 91 15.05 2.24 0.44
CA PRO A 91 15.69 2.83 -0.74
C PRO A 91 15.01 4.11 -1.27
N TRP A 92 13.76 4.35 -0.87
CA TRP A 92 12.93 5.45 -1.33
C TRP A 92 12.79 6.56 -0.29
N VAL A 93 13.03 6.25 0.98
CA VAL A 93 12.94 7.21 2.10
C VAL A 93 14.30 7.42 2.75
N LYS A 94 14.72 6.46 3.57
CA LYS A 94 15.91 6.53 4.42
C LYS A 94 17.18 6.76 3.60
N ASP A 95 17.38 5.96 2.57
CA ASP A 95 18.61 5.97 1.78
C ASP A 95 18.72 7.22 0.87
N ARG A 96 17.61 7.96 0.72
CA ARG A 96 17.53 9.27 0.06
C ARG A 96 17.58 10.44 1.04
N GLY A 97 17.71 10.18 2.35
CA GLY A 97 17.84 11.22 3.37
C GLY A 97 16.54 11.88 3.80
N PHE A 98 15.38 11.30 3.48
CA PHE A 98 14.08 11.78 3.97
C PHE A 98 13.85 11.37 5.43
N ASP A 99 13.19 12.23 6.19
CA ASP A 99 12.43 11.80 7.37
C ASP A 99 11.16 11.07 6.89
N TRP A 100 10.65 10.07 7.62
CA TRP A 100 9.43 9.37 7.21
C TRP A 100 8.58 8.87 8.38
N GLU A 101 7.30 8.68 8.09
CA GLU A 101 6.33 8.01 8.96
C GLU A 101 5.34 7.22 8.11
N PHE A 102 4.90 6.07 8.61
CA PHE A 102 3.75 5.38 8.04
C PHE A 102 2.78 4.85 9.10
N HIS A 103 1.54 4.64 8.69
CA HIS A 103 0.54 3.91 9.49
C HIS A 103 -0.35 3.06 8.59
N ILE A 104 -1.04 2.10 9.21
CA ILE A 104 -1.96 1.17 8.55
C ILE A 104 -3.30 1.27 9.28
N ASP A 105 -4.36 1.52 8.52
CA ASP A 105 -5.74 1.37 8.96
C ASP A 105 -6.32 0.07 8.38
N GLU A 106 -7.02 -0.71 9.19
CA GLU A 106 -7.79 -1.89 8.76
C GLU A 106 -9.24 -1.49 8.58
N THR A 107 -9.85 -1.86 7.46
CA THR A 107 -11.22 -1.45 7.10
C THR A 107 -12.11 -2.66 6.78
N PRO A 108 -13.43 -2.60 7.02
CA PRO A 108 -14.30 -3.76 6.83
C PRO A 108 -14.30 -4.31 5.40
N PHE A 109 -13.94 -5.58 5.24
CA PHE A 109 -13.92 -6.28 3.95
C PHE A 109 -15.27 -6.23 3.21
N ASP A 110 -16.38 -6.33 3.94
CA ASP A 110 -17.74 -6.41 3.35
C ASP A 110 -18.20 -5.09 2.71
N LEU A 111 -17.45 -4.00 2.91
CA LEU A 111 -17.71 -2.68 2.34
C LEU A 111 -16.80 -2.37 1.14
N TRP A 112 -16.25 -3.40 0.49
CA TRP A 112 -15.30 -3.27 -0.60
C TRP A 112 -15.78 -3.96 -1.89
N SER A 113 -15.62 -3.28 -3.02
CA SER A 113 -15.88 -3.82 -4.35
C SER A 113 -14.78 -3.46 -5.35
N ILE A 114 -14.63 -4.26 -6.40
CA ILE A 114 -13.74 -3.99 -7.53
C ILE A 114 -14.51 -4.22 -8.83
N GLN A 115 -14.63 -3.17 -9.66
CA GLN A 115 -15.45 -3.22 -10.89
C GLN A 115 -16.90 -3.72 -10.64
N GLY A 116 -17.45 -3.44 -9.45
CA GLY A 116 -18.79 -3.89 -9.05
C GLY A 116 -18.86 -5.34 -8.56
N PHE A 117 -17.75 -6.07 -8.52
CA PHE A 117 -17.69 -7.42 -7.98
C PHE A 117 -17.27 -7.43 -6.51
N TYR A 118 -17.87 -8.33 -5.74
CA TYR A 118 -17.43 -8.69 -4.40
C TYR A 118 -16.13 -9.48 -4.49
N PRO A 119 -15.03 -9.02 -3.87
CA PRO A 119 -13.78 -9.75 -3.87
C PRO A 119 -13.92 -11.11 -3.16
N PRO A 120 -13.31 -12.19 -3.69
CA PRO A 120 -13.31 -13.49 -3.03
C PRO A 120 -12.55 -13.44 -1.69
N ARG A 121 -12.99 -14.29 -0.75
CA ARG A 121 -12.32 -14.47 0.55
C ARG A 121 -10.97 -15.19 0.39
N GLU A 122 -10.15 -15.06 1.41
CA GLU A 122 -8.87 -15.75 1.52
C GLU A 122 -8.98 -17.25 1.27
N GLY A 123 -8.09 -17.78 0.44
CA GLY A 123 -7.92 -19.22 0.24
C GLY A 123 -9.04 -19.89 -0.56
N THR A 124 -9.98 -19.11 -1.10
CA THR A 124 -11.04 -19.65 -1.95
C THR A 124 -10.55 -19.96 -3.37
N PRO A 125 -11.20 -20.89 -4.10
CA PRO A 125 -10.88 -21.14 -5.51
C PRO A 125 -10.99 -19.89 -6.39
N ASP A 126 -11.91 -18.98 -6.05
CA ASP A 126 -12.10 -17.73 -6.77
C ASP A 126 -10.93 -16.76 -6.55
N GLU A 127 -10.36 -16.71 -5.35
CA GLU A 127 -9.14 -15.93 -5.10
C GLU A 127 -7.96 -16.49 -5.89
N ALA A 128 -7.77 -17.82 -5.89
CA ALA A 128 -6.74 -18.46 -6.68
C ALA A 128 -6.89 -18.15 -8.19
N ARG A 129 -8.12 -18.16 -8.71
CA ARG A 129 -8.43 -17.74 -10.09
C ARG A 129 -8.06 -16.27 -10.32
N TRP A 130 -8.49 -15.37 -9.44
CA TRP A 130 -8.19 -13.93 -9.56
C TRP A 130 -6.68 -13.64 -9.48
N ILE A 131 -5.92 -14.40 -8.68
CA ILE A 131 -4.45 -14.32 -8.63
C ILE A 131 -3.87 -14.73 -9.98
N ALA A 132 -4.26 -15.90 -10.50
CA ALA A 132 -3.72 -16.45 -11.74
C ALA A 132 -4.05 -15.59 -12.98
N GLU A 133 -5.27 -15.07 -13.05
CA GLU A 133 -5.73 -14.27 -14.18
C GLU A 133 -5.40 -12.77 -14.03
N ASN A 134 -5.02 -12.33 -12.82
CA ASN A 134 -4.77 -10.94 -12.45
C ASN A 134 -5.88 -9.97 -12.92
N LYS A 135 -7.14 -10.37 -12.80
CA LYS A 135 -8.31 -9.55 -13.12
C LYS A 135 -9.50 -9.90 -12.22
N PRO A 136 -10.39 -8.93 -11.95
CA PRO A 136 -11.64 -9.22 -11.26
C PRO A 136 -12.62 -9.92 -12.21
N SER A 137 -13.41 -10.85 -11.68
CA SER A 137 -14.45 -11.59 -12.41
C SER A 137 -15.57 -12.01 -11.45
N PRO A 138 -16.81 -12.26 -11.89
CA PRO A 138 -17.86 -12.77 -11.01
C PRO A 138 -17.38 -13.95 -10.16
N ARG A 139 -17.75 -13.94 -8.87
CA ARG A 139 -17.54 -15.09 -7.99
C ARG A 139 -18.40 -16.26 -8.49
N THR A 140 -17.86 -17.46 -8.41
CA THR A 140 -18.59 -18.71 -8.69
C THR A 140 -18.95 -19.45 -7.41
N HIS A 141 -18.43 -18.99 -6.27
CA HIS A 141 -18.70 -19.50 -4.93
C HIS A 141 -18.85 -18.32 -3.95
N ASP A 142 -19.56 -18.52 -2.85
CA ASP A 142 -19.73 -17.49 -1.81
C ASP A 142 -18.50 -17.32 -0.91
#